data_AF-A0A542FU13-F1
#
_entry.id   AF-A0A542FU13-F1
#
_cell.length_a   1.000
_cell.length_b   1.000
_cell.length_c   1.000
_cell.angle_alpha   90.00
_cell.angle_beta   90.00
_cell.angle_gamma   90.00
#
_symmetry.space_group_name_H-M   'P 1'
#
loop_
_entity.id
_entity.type
_entity.pdbx_description
1 polymer ?
#
loop_
_entity_poly.entity_id
_entity_poly.type
_entity_poly.pdbx_seq_one_letter_code
_entity_poly.pdbx_strand_id
1 'polypeptide(L)'
;MQSVLLDTPAGITARLGWDPKIAEHDRKRLLAKEIIAERLGIEEKAVRVERESPGTFGFHTQLIAEVAGAEVPLSVRNANFRAATVVAVADPAVPIGLDLRDAHPDDAELRVMKRHSHLFDEDDLGVLLAHWTRVQAVRDADGRGTRVAADHVRLDSARTKGWIPDRRVFYQLSDLSRDGWIITLAYGAHPA
;
A
#
# COMPACT_ATOMS: atom_id res chain seq x y z
N MET A 1 0.23 0.23 -20.56
CA MET A 1 -0.46 0.30 -19.25
C MET A 1 -1.13 1.65 -19.10
N GLN A 2 -2.37 1.67 -18.64
CA GLN A 2 -3.02 2.90 -18.18
C GLN A 2 -2.68 3.10 -16.70
N SER A 3 -2.36 4.33 -16.30
CA SER A 3 -2.14 4.71 -14.90
C SER A 3 -2.91 5.98 -14.55
N VAL A 4 -3.28 6.11 -13.28
CA VAL A 4 -4.04 7.23 -12.72
C VAL A 4 -3.37 7.69 -11.44
N LEU A 5 -3.15 9.01 -11.33
CA LEU A 5 -2.67 9.65 -10.11
C LEU A 5 -3.77 9.64 -9.04
N LEU A 6 -3.40 9.26 -7.81
CA LEU A 6 -4.30 9.19 -6.66
C LEU A 6 -4.15 10.42 -5.77
N ASP A 7 -5.26 10.86 -5.18
CA ASP A 7 -5.31 12.02 -4.29
C ASP A 7 -4.69 11.67 -2.92
N THR A 8 -3.40 11.95 -2.79
CA THR A 8 -2.57 11.51 -1.66
C THR A 8 -2.24 12.67 -0.71
N PRO A 9 -1.97 12.38 0.58
CA PRO A 9 -1.44 13.38 1.51
C PRO A 9 -0.10 13.97 1.03
N ALA A 10 0.22 15.19 1.46
CA ALA A 10 1.47 15.86 1.12
C ALA A 10 2.70 14.98 1.46
N GLY A 11 3.67 14.94 0.55
CA GLY A 11 4.90 14.16 0.69
C GLY A 11 4.81 12.71 0.20
N ILE A 12 3.59 12.22 -0.05
CA ILE A 12 3.32 10.89 -0.63
C ILE A 12 2.78 11.10 -2.05
N THR A 13 3.22 10.28 -2.98
CA THR A 13 2.68 10.24 -4.34
C THR A 13 2.32 8.81 -4.67
N ALA A 14 1.08 8.56 -5.10
CA ALA A 14 0.65 7.23 -5.48
C ALA A 14 -0.05 7.19 -6.83
N ARG A 15 0.17 6.10 -7.56
CA ARG A 15 -0.54 5.79 -8.81
C ARG A 15 -1.18 4.42 -8.75
N LEU A 16 -2.38 4.33 -9.29
CA LEU A 16 -3.04 3.09 -9.65
C LEU A 16 -2.73 2.78 -11.12
N GLY A 17 -2.36 1.55 -11.44
CA GLY A 17 -2.22 1.08 -12.81
C GLY A 17 -2.81 -0.30 -13.01
N TRP A 18 -3.34 -0.55 -14.19
CA TRP A 18 -3.90 -1.84 -14.57
C TRP A 18 -3.57 -2.16 -16.02
N ASP A 19 -3.10 -3.38 -16.23
CA ASP A 19 -2.89 -3.96 -17.56
C ASP A 19 -2.81 -5.48 -17.41
N PRO A 20 -3.82 -6.24 -17.89
CA PRO A 20 -3.83 -7.69 -17.74
C PRO A 20 -2.72 -8.38 -18.56
N LYS A 21 -2.10 -7.69 -19.53
CA LYS A 21 -1.03 -8.23 -20.37
C LYS A 21 0.36 -8.06 -19.75
N ILE A 22 0.48 -7.23 -18.72
CA ILE A 22 1.76 -6.94 -18.06
C ILE A 22 1.78 -7.68 -16.73
N ALA A 23 2.88 -8.39 -16.45
CA ALA A 23 3.06 -9.10 -15.21
C ALA A 23 3.11 -8.11 -14.02
N GLU A 24 2.64 -8.55 -12.85
CA GLU A 24 2.61 -7.74 -11.62
C GLU A 24 3.95 -7.06 -11.31
N HIS A 25 5.05 -7.80 -11.48
CA HIS A 25 6.38 -7.30 -11.18
C HIS A 25 6.85 -6.17 -12.11
N ASP A 26 6.40 -6.18 -13.36
CA ASP A 26 6.70 -5.14 -14.33
C ASP A 26 5.79 -3.93 -14.13
N ARG A 27 4.49 -4.15 -13.83
CA ARG A 27 3.55 -3.06 -13.53
C ARG A 27 4.04 -2.19 -12.38
N LYS A 28 4.44 -2.80 -11.26
CA LYS A 28 4.95 -2.03 -10.10
C LYS A 28 6.24 -1.26 -10.41
N ARG A 29 7.12 -1.79 -11.26
CA ARG A 29 8.34 -1.09 -11.68
C ARG A 29 8.03 0.10 -12.58
N LEU A 30 7.13 -0.08 -13.54
CA LEU A 30 6.69 1.00 -14.43
C LEU A 30 6.04 2.13 -13.63
N LEU A 31 5.10 1.81 -12.73
CA LEU A 31 4.46 2.83 -11.88
C LEU A 31 5.46 3.54 -10.95
N ALA A 32 6.39 2.81 -10.32
CA ALA A 32 7.43 3.42 -9.49
C ALA A 32 8.32 4.38 -10.31
N LYS A 33 8.68 3.96 -11.52
CA LYS A 33 9.49 4.75 -12.46
C LYS A 33 8.79 6.04 -12.87
N GLU A 34 7.51 5.97 -13.24
CA GLU A 34 6.67 7.14 -13.55
C GLU A 34 6.65 8.14 -12.37
N ILE A 35 6.36 7.66 -11.16
CA ILE A 35 6.26 8.52 -9.97
C ILE A 35 7.61 9.18 -9.64
N ILE A 36 8.70 8.41 -9.67
CA ILE A 36 10.03 8.91 -9.29
C ILE A 36 10.56 9.90 -10.32
N ALA A 37 10.37 9.61 -11.61
CA ALA A 37 10.77 10.51 -12.69
C ALA A 37 10.06 11.87 -12.58
N GLU A 38 8.74 11.85 -12.35
CA GLU A 38 7.94 13.07 -12.14
C GLU A 38 8.40 13.83 -10.90
N ARG A 39 8.61 13.15 -9.77
CA ARG A 39 9.05 13.76 -8.51
C ARG A 39 10.43 14.41 -8.60
N LEU A 40 11.32 13.85 -9.43
CA LEU A 40 12.67 14.36 -9.65
C LEU A 40 12.77 15.33 -10.84
N GLY A 41 11.70 15.48 -11.65
CA GLY A 41 11.71 16.30 -12.85
C GLY A 41 12.66 15.77 -13.94
N ILE A 42 12.81 14.45 -14.06
CA ILE A 42 13.69 13.79 -15.03
C ILE A 42 12.91 12.87 -15.96
N GLU A 43 13.54 12.44 -17.04
CA GLU A 43 12.94 11.44 -17.93
C GLU A 43 12.87 10.06 -17.26
N GLU A 44 11.77 9.33 -17.47
CA GLU A 44 11.61 7.97 -16.94
C GLU A 44 12.81 7.09 -17.26
N LYS A 45 13.34 7.12 -18.50
CA LYS A 45 14.47 6.28 -18.93
C LYS A 45 15.74 6.45 -18.07
N ALA A 46 15.88 7.56 -17.35
CA ALA A 46 16.99 7.82 -16.43
C ALA A 46 16.81 7.14 -15.06
N VAL A 47 15.62 6.64 -14.74
CA VAL A 47 15.30 5.94 -13.50
C VAL A 47 15.38 4.43 -13.71
N ARG A 48 16.21 3.76 -12.92
CA ARG A 48 16.27 2.30 -12.84
C ARG A 48 15.60 1.85 -11.55
N VAL A 49 14.63 0.94 -11.65
CA VAL A 49 13.94 0.39 -10.48
C VAL A 49 14.25 -1.09 -10.35
N GLU A 50 14.93 -1.46 -9.27
CA GLU A 50 15.37 -2.82 -9.01
C GLU A 50 14.72 -3.39 -7.76
N ARG A 51 14.81 -4.71 -7.62
CA ARG A 51 14.42 -5.37 -6.38
C ARG A 51 15.67 -5.51 -5.54
N GLU A 52 15.58 -5.12 -4.28
CA GLU A 52 16.66 -5.33 -3.32
C GLU A 52 17.06 -6.81 -3.27
N SER A 53 18.36 -7.07 -3.23
CA SER A 53 18.90 -8.42 -3.06
C SER A 53 18.53 -8.95 -1.68
N PRO A 54 18.02 -10.19 -1.54
CA PRO A 54 17.71 -10.76 -0.23
C PRO A 54 18.96 -10.83 0.66
N GLY A 55 19.01 -10.03 1.72
CA GLY A 55 20.17 -10.03 2.64
C GLY A 55 20.19 -11.21 3.61
N THR A 56 19.01 -11.70 4.04
CA THR A 56 18.83 -12.81 4.99
C THR A 56 17.49 -13.54 4.76
N PHE A 57 17.35 -14.76 5.31
CA PHE A 57 16.09 -15.51 5.25
C PHE A 57 14.97 -14.78 6.00
N GLY A 58 13.80 -14.59 5.37
CA GLY A 58 12.68 -13.81 5.93
C GLY A 58 12.70 -12.31 5.62
N PHE A 59 13.63 -11.85 4.77
CA PHE A 59 13.71 -10.46 4.35
C PHE A 59 12.71 -10.15 3.22
N HIS A 60 11.78 -9.22 3.46
CA HIS A 60 10.87 -8.72 2.42
C HIS A 60 11.60 -7.66 1.59
N THR A 61 12.16 -8.11 0.47
CA THR A 61 12.82 -7.26 -0.52
C THR A 61 11.92 -6.10 -0.97
N GLN A 62 12.43 -4.89 -0.95
CA GLN A 62 11.71 -3.71 -1.44
C GLN A 62 12.15 -3.33 -2.85
N LEU A 63 11.44 -2.38 -3.46
CA LEU A 63 11.92 -1.75 -4.69
C LEU A 63 12.88 -0.63 -4.31
N ILE A 64 14.04 -0.63 -4.95
CA ILE A 64 15.05 0.43 -4.84
C ILE A 64 15.11 1.14 -6.18
N ALA A 65 15.25 2.46 -6.14
CA ALA A 65 15.41 3.27 -7.34
C ALA A 65 16.83 3.83 -7.42
N GLU A 66 17.38 3.87 -8.62
CA GLU A 66 18.70 4.38 -8.92
C GLU A 66 18.61 5.40 -10.06
N VAL A 67 19.33 6.52 -9.92
CA VAL A 67 19.50 7.55 -10.95
C VAL A 67 20.99 7.83 -11.08
N ALA A 68 21.50 7.74 -12.30
CA ALA A 68 22.91 8.00 -12.62
C ALA A 68 23.91 7.21 -11.74
N GLY A 69 23.63 5.95 -11.42
CA GLY A 69 24.51 5.11 -10.60
C GLY A 69 24.31 5.25 -9.08
N ALA A 70 23.43 6.14 -8.63
CA ALA A 70 23.20 6.42 -7.21
C ALA A 70 21.77 6.08 -6.79
N GLU A 71 21.63 5.42 -5.63
CA GLU A 71 20.34 5.14 -5.02
C GLU A 71 19.61 6.45 -4.65
N VAL A 72 18.33 6.51 -5.00
CA VAL A 72 17.45 7.61 -4.62
C VAL A 72 16.85 7.29 -3.25
N PRO A 73 17.02 8.15 -2.23
CA PRO A 73 16.52 7.89 -0.88
C PRO A 73 14.99 8.10 -0.84
N LEU A 74 14.23 7.12 -1.30
CA LEU A 74 12.76 7.10 -1.29
C LEU A 74 12.26 5.73 -0.83
N SER A 75 11.17 5.71 -0.06
CA SER A 75 10.44 4.47 0.19
C SER A 75 9.47 4.21 -0.95
N VAL A 76 9.48 3.00 -1.48
CA VAL A 76 8.53 2.54 -2.50
C VAL A 76 7.72 1.37 -1.93
N ARG A 77 6.40 1.55 -1.84
CA ARG A 77 5.46 0.49 -1.44
C ARG A 77 4.47 0.22 -2.54
N ASN A 78 3.98 -1.02 -2.59
CA ASN A 78 3.00 -1.43 -3.58
C ASN A 78 1.99 -2.42 -3.00
N ALA A 79 0.76 -2.35 -3.50
CA ALA A 79 -0.25 -3.38 -3.30
C ALA A 79 -0.72 -3.90 -4.66
N ASN A 80 -0.96 -5.21 -4.74
CA ASN A 80 -1.39 -5.87 -5.97
C ASN A 80 -2.66 -6.66 -5.71
N PHE A 81 -3.61 -6.55 -6.63
CA PHE A 81 -4.82 -7.35 -6.59
C PHE A 81 -5.28 -7.63 -8.01
N ARG A 82 -5.29 -8.90 -8.39
CA ARG A 82 -5.63 -9.35 -9.76
C ARG A 82 -4.80 -8.57 -10.81
N ALA A 83 -5.46 -7.82 -11.70
CA ALA A 83 -4.83 -7.05 -12.77
C ALA A 83 -4.43 -5.62 -12.36
N ALA A 84 -4.74 -5.20 -11.13
CA ALA A 84 -4.44 -3.86 -10.63
C ALA A 84 -3.24 -3.85 -9.68
N THR A 85 -2.51 -2.73 -9.73
CA THR A 85 -1.35 -2.44 -8.90
C THR A 85 -1.43 -1.00 -8.46
N VAL A 86 -1.26 -0.74 -7.16
CA VAL A 86 -1.01 0.60 -6.63
C VAL A 86 0.44 0.67 -6.20
N VAL A 87 1.13 1.75 -6.55
CA VAL A 87 2.45 2.09 -6.02
C VAL A 87 2.38 3.44 -5.33
N ALA A 88 2.95 3.53 -4.14
CA ALA A 88 3.14 4.77 -3.40
C ALA A 88 4.63 5.00 -3.14
N VAL A 89 5.06 6.26 -3.27
CA VAL A 89 6.42 6.72 -3.05
C VAL A 89 6.42 7.86 -2.04
N ALA A 90 7.26 7.76 -1.02
CA ALA A 90 7.40 8.76 0.05
C ALA A 90 8.86 8.94 0.47
N ASP A 91 9.10 9.89 1.37
CA ASP A 91 10.37 9.97 2.10
C ASP A 91 10.60 8.67 2.90
N PRO A 92 11.84 8.11 2.96
CA PRO A 92 12.14 6.87 3.67
C PRO A 92 11.73 6.86 5.14
N ALA A 93 11.69 8.04 5.77
CA ALA A 93 11.35 8.20 7.16
C ALA A 93 9.83 8.14 7.42
N VAL A 94 9.00 8.19 6.38
CA VAL A 94 7.54 8.10 6.46
C VAL A 94 7.11 6.64 6.28
N PRO A 95 6.63 5.96 7.34
CA PRO A 95 6.08 4.62 7.19
C PRO A 95 4.78 4.72 6.39
N ILE A 96 4.70 3.97 5.29
CA ILE A 96 3.49 3.86 4.47
C ILE A 96 3.11 2.41 4.30
N GLY A 97 1.81 2.14 4.21
CA GLY A 97 1.25 0.83 3.92
C GLY A 97 0.01 0.95 3.06
N LEU A 98 -0.25 -0.07 2.25
CA LEU A 98 -1.32 -0.08 1.26
C LEU A 98 -2.15 -1.36 1.36
N ASP A 99 -3.45 -1.25 1.07
CA ASP A 99 -4.25 -2.39 0.63
C ASP A 99 -5.09 -1.99 -0.58
N LEU A 100 -5.32 -2.97 -1.47
CA LEU A 100 -6.03 -2.82 -2.73
C LEU A 100 -6.97 -4.01 -2.90
N ARG A 101 -8.25 -3.74 -3.17
CA ARG A 101 -9.30 -4.74 -3.44
C ARG A 101 -10.27 -4.24 -4.51
N ASP A 102 -11.08 -5.14 -5.06
CA ASP A 102 -12.32 -4.76 -5.74
C ASP A 102 -13.53 -4.96 -4.80
N ALA A 103 -14.71 -4.62 -5.31
CA ALA A 103 -15.97 -4.78 -4.59
C ALA A 103 -16.54 -6.22 -4.62
N HIS A 104 -15.82 -7.19 -5.18
CA HIS A 104 -16.29 -8.55 -5.43
C HIS A 104 -15.29 -9.60 -4.89
N PRO A 105 -15.08 -9.62 -3.56
CA PRO A 105 -14.25 -10.64 -2.93
C PRO A 105 -14.85 -12.03 -3.17
N ASP A 106 -13.98 -13.03 -3.30
CA ASP A 106 -14.43 -14.42 -3.37
C ASP A 106 -14.85 -14.96 -1.98
N ASP A 107 -15.48 -16.14 -1.95
CA ASP A 107 -15.96 -16.75 -0.71
C ASP A 107 -14.84 -17.02 0.31
N ALA A 108 -13.62 -17.31 -0.13
CA ALA A 108 -12.50 -17.53 0.76
C ALA A 108 -12.03 -16.22 1.39
N GLU A 109 -11.94 -15.17 0.59
CA GLU A 109 -11.65 -13.81 1.05
C GLU A 109 -12.71 -13.34 2.06
N LEU A 110 -14.00 -13.48 1.74
CA LEU A 110 -15.11 -13.12 2.62
C LEU A 110 -15.03 -13.84 3.98
N ARG A 111 -14.77 -15.15 3.99
CA ARG A 111 -14.62 -15.91 5.23
C ARG A 111 -13.46 -15.41 6.10
N VAL A 112 -12.36 -15.00 5.48
CA VAL A 112 -11.21 -14.42 6.20
C VAL A 112 -11.57 -13.04 6.74
N MET A 113 -12.19 -12.17 5.93
CA MET A 113 -12.59 -10.83 6.35
C MET A 113 -13.53 -10.88 7.56
N LYS A 114 -14.59 -11.70 7.49
CA LYS A 114 -15.57 -11.85 8.58
C LYS A 114 -14.91 -12.35 9.87
N ARG A 115 -14.10 -13.40 9.78
CA ARG A 115 -13.39 -14.01 10.92
C ARG A 115 -12.60 -13.01 11.77
N HIS A 116 -11.99 -12.02 11.11
CA HIS A 116 -11.03 -11.12 11.75
C HIS A 116 -11.54 -9.68 11.95
N SER A 117 -12.75 -9.34 11.48
CA SER A 117 -13.27 -7.97 11.56
C SER A 117 -14.11 -7.70 12.81
N HIS A 118 -14.84 -8.70 13.31
CA HIS A 118 -15.68 -8.59 14.52
C HIS A 118 -16.61 -7.36 14.50
N LEU A 119 -17.23 -7.10 13.35
CA LEU A 119 -18.13 -5.97 13.16
C LEU A 119 -19.50 -6.31 13.76
N PHE A 120 -20.26 -5.28 14.16
CA PHE A 120 -21.61 -5.50 14.66
C PHE A 120 -22.57 -6.01 13.57
N ASP A 121 -22.43 -5.47 12.37
CA ASP A 121 -23.11 -5.96 11.16
C ASP A 121 -22.04 -6.48 10.19
N GLU A 122 -21.92 -7.80 10.11
CA GLU A 122 -20.94 -8.48 9.24
C GLU A 122 -21.51 -8.80 7.84
N ASP A 123 -22.78 -8.48 7.59
CA ASP A 123 -23.44 -8.75 6.32
C ASP A 123 -23.45 -7.51 5.40
N ASP A 124 -23.16 -6.32 5.93
CA ASP A 124 -22.79 -5.17 5.11
C ASP A 124 -21.39 -5.34 4.51
N LEU A 125 -21.36 -5.80 3.25
CA LEU A 125 -20.13 -6.00 2.48
C LEU A 125 -19.30 -4.72 2.32
N GLY A 126 -19.95 -3.56 2.16
CA GLY A 126 -19.24 -2.29 2.00
C GLY A 126 -18.49 -1.91 3.29
N VAL A 127 -19.16 -2.07 4.44
CA VAL A 127 -18.55 -1.82 5.76
C VAL A 127 -17.43 -2.83 6.04
N LEU A 128 -17.61 -4.09 5.65
CA LEU A 128 -16.61 -5.15 5.80
C LEU A 128 -15.35 -4.87 4.97
N LEU A 129 -15.50 -4.54 3.69
CA LEU A 129 -14.39 -4.19 2.80
C LEU A 129 -13.66 -2.93 3.27
N ALA A 130 -14.41 -1.89 3.66
CA ALA A 130 -13.84 -0.65 4.17
C ALA A 130 -13.04 -0.88 5.47
N HIS A 131 -13.54 -1.74 6.36
CA HIS A 131 -12.82 -2.14 7.56
C HIS A 131 -11.55 -2.94 7.22
N TRP A 132 -11.71 -3.97 6.39
CA TRP A 132 -10.64 -4.90 6.06
C TRP A 132 -9.46 -4.21 5.37
N THR A 133 -9.72 -3.39 4.36
CA THR A 133 -8.67 -2.65 3.63
C THR A 133 -7.87 -1.73 4.55
N ARG A 134 -8.51 -1.08 5.53
CA ARG A 134 -7.84 -0.28 6.57
C ARG A 134 -6.96 -1.12 7.49
N VAL A 135 -7.47 -2.26 7.94
CA VAL A 135 -6.69 -3.19 8.78
C VAL A 135 -5.45 -3.69 8.04
N GLN A 136 -5.59 -4.09 6.77
CA GLN A 136 -4.46 -4.56 5.97
C GLN A 136 -3.44 -3.46 5.71
N ALA A 137 -3.87 -2.23 5.38
CA ALA A 137 -2.97 -1.11 5.17
C ALA A 137 -2.13 -0.79 6.44
N VAL A 138 -2.74 -0.88 7.64
CA VAL A 138 -2.00 -0.71 8.91
C VAL A 138 -0.97 -1.82 9.14
N ARG A 139 -1.31 -3.08 8.82
CA ARG A 139 -0.36 -4.21 8.93
C ARG A 139 0.81 -4.06 7.97
N ASP A 140 0.55 -3.57 6.77
CA ASP A 140 1.57 -3.30 5.76
C ASP A 140 2.50 -2.17 6.24
N ALA A 141 1.94 -1.06 6.73
CA ALA A 141 2.71 0.08 7.25
C ALA A 141 3.60 -0.30 8.44
N ASP A 142 3.15 -1.25 9.27
CA ASP A 142 3.90 -1.75 10.42
C ASP A 142 5.14 -2.58 10.05
N GLY A 143 5.16 -3.16 8.84
CA GLY A 143 6.31 -3.88 8.29
C GLY A 143 6.55 -5.29 8.87
N ARG A 144 5.78 -5.73 9.88
CA ARG A 144 5.85 -7.12 10.36
C ARG A 144 5.07 -8.10 9.48
N GLY A 145 4.22 -7.60 8.59
CA GLY A 145 3.44 -8.39 7.63
C GLY A 145 2.49 -9.36 8.32
N THR A 146 2.47 -10.61 7.86
CA THR A 146 1.56 -11.65 8.39
C THR A 146 1.83 -12.05 9.84
N ARG A 147 2.97 -11.64 10.41
CA ARG A 147 3.31 -11.89 11.83
C ARG A 147 2.41 -11.16 12.82
N VAL A 148 1.70 -10.12 12.37
CA VAL A 148 0.68 -9.44 13.17
C VAL A 148 -0.68 -9.94 12.72
N ALA A 149 -1.47 -10.50 13.63
CA ALA A 149 -2.84 -10.92 13.35
C ALA A 149 -3.72 -9.70 13.00
N ALA A 150 -4.67 -9.84 12.08
CA ALA A 150 -5.53 -8.73 11.65
C ALA A 150 -6.39 -8.19 12.80
N ASP A 151 -6.85 -9.11 13.64
CA ASP A 151 -7.58 -8.98 14.90
C ASP A 151 -6.83 -8.15 15.95
N HIS A 152 -5.51 -7.97 15.81
CA HIS A 152 -4.71 -7.15 16.71
C HIS A 152 -4.66 -5.68 16.30
N VAL A 153 -5.03 -5.36 15.05
CA VAL A 153 -5.13 -3.97 14.61
C VAL A 153 -6.32 -3.31 15.29
N ARG A 154 -6.16 -2.05 15.67
CA ARG A 154 -7.21 -1.21 16.22
C ARG A 154 -7.40 -0.03 15.30
N LEU A 155 -8.67 0.33 15.10
CA LEU A 155 -9.08 1.52 14.38
C LEU A 155 -9.84 2.45 15.34
N ASP A 156 -9.75 3.76 15.12
CA ASP A 156 -10.62 4.70 15.82
C ASP A 156 -12.07 4.58 15.31
N SER A 157 -13.02 5.18 16.04
CA SER A 157 -14.44 5.11 15.69
C SER A 157 -14.75 5.67 14.30
N ALA A 158 -14.02 6.72 13.90
CA ALA A 158 -14.15 7.33 12.57
C ALA A 158 -13.44 6.53 11.46
N ARG A 159 -12.64 5.51 11.80
CA ARG A 159 -11.81 4.72 10.89
C ARG A 159 -10.87 5.59 10.04
N THR A 160 -10.38 6.66 10.64
CA THR A 160 -9.39 7.59 10.09
C THR A 160 -8.00 7.36 10.67
N LYS A 161 -7.89 6.58 11.74
CA LYS A 161 -6.61 6.24 12.38
C LYS A 161 -6.57 4.76 12.73
N GLY A 162 -5.38 4.17 12.65
CA GLY A 162 -5.13 2.80 13.06
C GLY A 162 -3.82 2.62 13.81
N TRP A 163 -3.73 1.59 14.64
CA TRP A 163 -2.53 1.24 15.41
C TRP A 163 -2.51 -0.24 15.79
N ILE A 164 -1.35 -0.72 16.21
CA ILE A 164 -1.20 -2.04 16.84
C ILE A 164 -0.84 -1.78 18.31
N PRO A 165 -1.59 -2.30 19.29
CA PRO A 165 -1.45 -1.95 20.71
C PRO A 165 -0.05 -2.15 21.31
N ASP A 166 0.75 -3.05 20.75
CA ASP A 166 2.12 -3.34 21.20
C ASP A 166 3.16 -2.30 20.74
N ARG A 167 2.76 -1.30 19.94
CA ARG A 167 3.62 -0.23 19.44
C ARG A 167 3.03 1.15 19.74
N ARG A 168 3.93 2.11 19.94
CA ARG A 168 3.61 3.53 20.10
C ARG A 168 3.62 4.26 18.75
N VAL A 169 2.99 3.67 17.75
CA VAL A 169 2.88 4.25 16.40
C VAL A 169 1.41 4.30 16.00
N PHE A 170 0.99 5.46 15.52
CA PHE A 170 -0.36 5.69 14.99
C PHE A 170 -0.25 6.05 13.52
N TYR A 171 -1.09 5.42 12.71
CA TYR A 171 -1.17 5.65 11.28
C TYR A 171 -2.46 6.43 10.98
N GLN A 172 -2.35 7.51 10.22
CA GLN A 172 -3.48 8.11 9.54
C GLN A 172 -3.90 7.22 8.38
N LEU A 173 -5.20 7.24 8.04
CA LEU A 173 -5.79 6.44 6.98
C LEU A 173 -6.44 7.36 5.95
N SER A 174 -6.03 7.22 4.69
CA SER A 174 -6.65 7.88 3.54
C SER A 174 -7.30 6.86 2.63
N ASP A 175 -8.53 7.17 2.23
CA ASP A 175 -9.21 6.45 1.16
C ASP A 175 -8.71 7.01 -0.18
N LEU A 176 -8.09 6.13 -0.99
CA LEU A 176 -7.59 6.46 -2.32
C LEU A 176 -8.43 5.77 -3.42
N SER A 177 -9.62 5.27 -3.08
CA SER A 177 -10.44 4.48 -3.98
C SER A 177 -10.72 5.21 -5.28
N ARG A 178 -10.57 4.49 -6.40
CA ARG A 178 -10.65 5.05 -7.74
C ARG A 178 -11.04 3.96 -8.74
N ASP A 179 -11.87 4.31 -9.72
CA ASP A 179 -12.23 3.44 -10.85
C ASP A 179 -12.72 2.03 -10.44
N GLY A 180 -13.50 1.95 -9.36
CA GLY A 180 -14.05 0.69 -8.83
C GLY A 180 -13.09 -0.12 -7.96
N TRP A 181 -11.87 0.36 -7.74
CA TRP A 181 -10.91 -0.20 -6.80
C TRP A 181 -11.04 0.45 -5.43
N ILE A 182 -11.04 -0.38 -4.39
CA ILE A 182 -11.03 0.03 -2.99
C ILE A 182 -9.58 0.07 -2.54
N ILE A 183 -9.10 1.27 -2.22
CA ILE A 183 -7.68 1.49 -1.92
C ILE A 183 -7.57 2.24 -0.60
N THR A 184 -6.83 1.69 0.35
CA THR A 184 -6.48 2.41 1.58
C THR A 184 -4.99 2.63 1.66
N LEU A 185 -4.59 3.85 1.98
CA LEU A 185 -3.24 4.23 2.40
C LEU A 185 -3.21 4.43 3.92
N ALA A 186 -2.35 3.69 4.59
CA ALA A 186 -1.95 3.98 5.97
C ALA A 186 -0.60 4.72 5.94
N TYR A 187 -0.48 5.82 6.70
CA TYR A 187 0.76 6.58 6.77
C TYR A 187 1.00 7.13 8.17
N GLY A 188 2.23 7.00 8.65
CA GLY A 188 2.65 7.54 9.94
C GLY A 188 3.08 9.00 9.80
N ALA A 189 2.73 9.83 10.78
CA ALA A 189 3.52 11.02 11.06
C ALA A 189 4.70 10.59 11.95
N HIS A 190 5.89 11.16 11.73
CA HIS A 190 6.90 11.14 12.78
C HIS A 190 6.26 11.62 14.09
N PRO A 191 6.53 10.99 15.25
CA PRO A 191 6.44 11.74 16.49
C PRO A 191 7.35 12.95 16.31
N ALA A 192 6.79 14.16 16.46
CA ALA A 192 7.57 15.39 16.54
C ALA A 192 8.58 15.33 17.70
#